data_AF-A0A7Y9RLQ5-F1
#
_entry.id   AF-A0A7Y9RLQ5-F1
#
_cell.length_a   1.000
_cell.length_b   1.000
_cell.length_c   1.000
_cell.angle_alpha   90.00
_cell.angle_beta   90.00
_cell.angle_gamma   90.00
#
_symmetry.space_group_name_H-M   'P 1'
#
loop_
_entity.id
_entity.type
_entity.pdbx_description
1 polymer ?
#
loop_
_entity_poly.entity_id
_entity_poly.type
_entity_poly.pdbx_seq_one_letter_code
_entity_poly.pdbx_strand_id
1 'polypeptide(L)' 'MAPVNFPMSPASGLRQHDNMKASKPKEWSDLERRKLSVMSRRRYGAAEIAAALRRHVGSVKRMAREMGLLLKK' A
#
# COMPACT_ATOMS: atom_id res chain seq x y z
N MET A 1 29.41 -50.41 4.11
CA MET A 1 28.27 -49.70 4.71
C MET A 1 28.35 -48.24 4.24
N ALA A 2 27.51 -47.81 3.30
CA ALA A 2 27.48 -46.43 2.82
C ALA A 2 26.20 -45.75 3.34
N PRO A 3 26.24 -44.46 3.74
CA PRO A 3 25.03 -43.78 4.19
C PRO A 3 24.11 -43.51 2.99
N VAL A 4 22.87 -43.98 3.12
CA VAL A 4 21.78 -43.73 2.19
C VAL A 4 21.42 -42.25 2.22
N ASN A 5 21.66 -41.56 1.10
CA ASN A 5 21.31 -40.17 0.90
C ASN A 5 19.82 -40.10 0.52
N PHE A 6 18.95 -39.68 1.44
CA PHE A 6 17.54 -39.44 1.16
C PHE A 6 17.36 -38.00 0.67
N PRO A 7 16.84 -37.77 -0.56
CA PRO A 7 16.51 -36.42 -0.99
C PRO A 7 15.25 -35.94 -0.25
N MET A 8 15.44 -35.12 0.77
CA MET A 8 14.35 -34.41 1.45
C MET A 8 13.75 -33.39 0.48
N SER A 9 12.61 -33.72 -0.10
CA SER A 9 11.77 -32.80 -0.87
C SER A 9 10.84 -32.06 0.08
N PRO A 10 10.73 -30.72 0.04
CA PRO A 10 9.54 -30.05 0.53
C PRO A 10 8.61 -29.81 -0.66
N ALA A 11 7.64 -30.71 -0.83
CA ALA A 11 6.49 -30.44 -1.67
C ALA A 11 5.55 -29.44 -0.95
N SER A 12 5.18 -28.40 -1.68
CA SER A 12 3.90 -27.71 -1.56
C SER A 12 3.68 -26.79 -0.35
N GLY A 13 4.27 -25.59 -0.42
CA GLY A 13 3.70 -24.39 0.18
C GLY A 13 2.94 -23.59 -0.87
N LEU A 14 1.63 -23.82 -0.97
CA LEU A 14 0.70 -22.92 -1.67
C LEU A 14 0.88 -21.50 -1.11
N ARG A 15 1.25 -20.54 -1.97
CA ARG A 15 0.43 -19.35 -2.23
C ARG A 15 1.18 -18.42 -3.17
N GLN A 16 0.56 -18.25 -4.33
CA GLN A 16 0.71 -17.06 -5.14
C GLN A 16 0.57 -15.85 -4.22
N HIS A 17 1.64 -15.08 -4.09
CA HIS A 17 1.49 -13.65 -4.23
C HIS A 17 2.27 -13.32 -5.48
N ASP A 18 1.50 -13.10 -6.55
CA ASP A 18 1.80 -12.18 -7.61
C ASP A 18 3.11 -11.44 -7.38
N ASN A 19 4.12 -11.85 -8.15
CA ASN A 19 4.90 -10.95 -8.97
C ASN A 19 4.54 -9.48 -8.72
N MET A 20 4.95 -8.96 -7.55
CA MET A 20 4.96 -7.54 -7.27
C MET A 20 6.02 -7.03 -8.21
N LYS A 21 5.61 -6.72 -9.43
CA LYS A 21 6.27 -5.71 -10.25
C LYS A 21 6.38 -4.53 -9.31
N ALA A 22 7.54 -4.40 -8.69
CA ALA A 22 7.97 -3.28 -7.89
C ALA A 22 8.11 -2.09 -8.83
N SER A 23 7.00 -1.69 -9.46
CA SER A 23 6.80 -0.33 -9.89
C SER A 23 6.83 0.44 -8.59
N LYS A 24 7.99 1.09 -8.35
CA LYS A 24 8.30 1.97 -7.23
C LYS A 24 7.04 2.48 -6.53
N PRO A 25 6.94 2.44 -5.19
CA PRO A 25 5.76 2.95 -4.49
C PRO A 25 5.43 4.31 -5.08
N LYS A 26 4.29 4.39 -5.78
CA LYS A 26 3.97 5.51 -6.67
C LYS A 26 4.15 6.78 -5.85
N GLU A 27 5.21 7.52 -6.14
CA GLU A 27 5.57 8.67 -5.32
C GLU A 27 4.38 9.62 -5.31
N TRP A 28 4.09 10.20 -4.15
CA TRP A 28 3.00 11.15 -4.03
C TRP A 28 3.37 12.40 -4.80
N SER A 29 2.71 12.60 -5.94
CA SER A 29 2.91 13.80 -6.75
C SER A 29 2.44 15.04 -5.98
N ASP A 30 3.05 16.19 -6.24
CA ASP A 30 2.66 17.45 -5.60
C ASP A 30 1.16 17.75 -5.78
N LEU A 31 0.62 17.43 -6.96
CA LEU A 31 -0.81 17.53 -7.25
C LEU A 31 -1.67 16.65 -6.32
N GLU A 32 -1.23 15.43 -6.02
CA GLU A 32 -1.94 14.53 -5.11
C GLU A 32 -1.88 15.04 -3.66
N ARG A 33 -0.72 15.54 -3.23
CA ARG A 33 -0.55 16.16 -1.90
C ARG A 33 -1.42 17.40 -1.74
N ARG A 34 -1.48 18.23 -2.77
CA ARG A 34 -2.29 19.45 -2.79
C ARG A 34 -3.79 19.12 -2.77
N LYS A 35 -4.22 18.13 -3.56
CA LYS A 35 -5.59 17.60 -3.52
C LYS A 35 -5.94 17.01 -2.14
N LEU A 36 -5.04 16.23 -1.54
CA LEU A 36 -5.20 15.69 -0.18
C LEU A 36 -5.40 16.81 0.86
N SER A 37 -4.58 17.85 0.81
CA SER A 37 -4.68 19.02 1.71
C SER A 37 -6.01 19.76 1.54
N VAL A 38 -6.42 20.03 0.29
CA VAL A 38 -7.70 20.72 0.02
C VAL A 38 -8.89 19.90 0.50
N MET A 39 -8.90 18.59 0.24
CA MET A 39 -9.99 17.71 0.68
C MET A 39 -10.00 17.51 2.21
N SER A 40 -8.82 17.42 2.84
CA SER A 40 -8.73 17.37 4.31
C SER A 40 -9.29 18.65 4.95
N ARG A 41 -8.97 19.84 4.42
CA ARG A 41 -9.55 21.11 4.88
C ARG A 41 -11.06 21.16 4.73
N ARG A 42 -11.58 20.57 3.66
CA ARG A 42 -13.03 20.43 3.42
C ARG A 42 -13.68 19.29 4.24
N ARG A 43 -12.94 18.66 5.16
CA ARG A 43 -13.39 17.58 6.06
C ARG A 43 -13.85 16.29 5.36
N TYR A 44 -13.33 16.01 4.16
CA TYR A 44 -13.57 14.73 3.50
C TYR A 44 -12.95 13.55 4.26
N GLY A 45 -13.60 12.39 4.19
CA GLY A 45 -13.11 11.16 4.78
C GLY A 45 -11.96 10.54 3.98
N ALA A 46 -11.15 9.70 4.64
CA ALA A 46 -10.04 9.02 3.98
C ALA A 46 -10.48 8.13 2.80
N ALA A 47 -11.68 7.55 2.86
CA ALA A 47 -12.25 6.72 1.80
C ALA A 47 -12.67 7.54 0.57
N GLU A 48 -13.26 8.71 0.78
CA GLU A 48 -13.64 9.62 -0.32
C GLU A 48 -12.40 10.15 -1.04
N ILE A 49 -11.37 10.54 -0.27
CA ILE A 49 -10.11 11.01 -0.83
C ILE A 49 -9.40 9.89 -1.60
N ALA A 50 -9.45 8.65 -1.09
CA ALA A 50 -8.93 7.49 -1.77
C ALA A 50 -9.64 7.23 -3.10
N ALA A 51 -10.98 7.34 -3.13
CA ALA A 51 -11.75 7.24 -4.36
C ALA A 51 -11.40 8.35 -5.37
N ALA A 52 -11.27 9.60 -4.91
CA ALA A 52 -10.92 10.75 -5.74
C ALA A 52 -9.49 10.68 -6.30
N LEU A 53 -8.54 10.15 -5.53
CA LEU A 53 -7.14 9.96 -5.95
C LEU A 53 -6.89 8.61 -6.62
N ARG A 54 -7.90 7.74 -6.72
CA ARG A 54 -7.77 6.32 -7.15
C ARG A 54 -6.62 5.61 -6.44
N ARG A 55 -6.43 5.91 -5.16
CA ARG A 55 -5.36 5.36 -4.32
C ARG A 55 -5.95 4.54 -3.18
N HIS A 56 -5.11 3.72 -2.57
CA HIS A 56 -5.50 2.95 -1.40
C HIS A 56 -5.71 3.85 -0.17
N VAL A 57 -6.78 3.61 0.59
CA VAL A 57 -7.13 4.35 1.81
C VAL A 57 -5.98 4.36 2.82
N GLY A 58 -5.24 3.24 2.92
CA GLY A 58 -4.07 3.15 3.80
C GLY A 58 -2.95 4.13 3.42
N SER A 59 -2.68 4.30 2.12
CA SER A 59 -1.70 5.31 1.66
C SER A 59 -2.18 6.73 1.95
N VAL A 60 -3.47 7.01 1.78
CA VAL A 60 -4.06 8.32 2.07
C VAL A 60 -3.93 8.65 3.56
N LYS A 61 -4.24 7.71 4.44
CA LYS A 61 -4.07 7.87 5.90
C LYS A 61 -2.61 8.08 6.28
N ARG A 62 -1.68 7.33 5.68
CA ARG A 62 -0.23 7.47 5.92
C ARG A 62 0.26 8.85 5.49
N MET A 63 -0.07 9.27 4.26
CA MET A 63 0.34 10.57 3.74
C MET A 63 -0.29 11.73 4.51
N ALA A 64 -1.55 11.61 4.90
CA ALA A 64 -2.19 12.64 5.72
C ALA A 64 -1.47 12.80 7.06
N ARG A 65 -1.07 11.70 7.71
CA ARG A 65 -0.23 11.77 8.92
C ARG A 65 1.13 12.40 8.65
N GLU A 66 1.80 12.02 7.56
CA GLU A 66 3.09 12.64 7.18
C GLU A 66 2.96 14.14 6.92
N MET A 67 1.81 14.59 6.40
CA MET A 67 1.51 16.01 6.18
C MET A 67 0.92 16.73 7.41
N GLY A 68 0.72 16.04 8.54
CA GLY A 68 0.05 16.62 9.72
C GLY A 68 -1.43 16.93 9.52
N LEU A 69 -2.07 16.31 8.53
CA LEU A 69 -3.48 16.49 8.19
C LEU A 69 -4.36 15.52 9.00
N LEU A 70 -5.35 16.07 9.70
CA LEU A 70 -6.40 15.27 10.35
C LEU A 70 -7.50 14.94 9.34
N LEU A 71 -7.56 13.68 8.94
CA LEU A 71 -8.69 13.15 8.18
C LEU A 71 -9.85 12.86 9.14
N LYS A 72 -11.06 13.22 8.74
CA LYS A 72 -12.27 12.85 9.47
C LYS A 72 -12.38 11.31 9.46
N LYS A 73 -12.66 10.73 10.62
CA LYS A 73 -12.80 9.27 10.81
C LYS A 73 -13.92 8.72 9.94
#